data_AF-K2ENQ1-F1
#
_entry.id   AF-K2ENQ1-F1
#
_cell.length_a   1.000
_cell.length_b   1.000
_cell.length_c   1.000
_cell.angle_alpha   90.00
_cell.angle_beta   90.00
_cell.angle_gamma   90.00
#
_symmetry.space_group_name_H-M   'P 1'
#
loop_
_entity.id
_entity.type
_entity.pdbx_description
1 polymer ?
#
loop_
_entity_poly.entity_id
_entity_poly.type
_entity_poly.pdbx_seq_one_letter_code
_entity_poly.pdbx_strand_id
1 'polypeptide(L)'
;MENKPLMRLFEENELNIAALYLIYGQKLSQKHAFWNKLSQEEISHAKNISREKDAFDAIVENKFSRGVVSYIMNFVLEEIRKTKKEKITHKEALHTALRIERSMLEKKCFDMFTPTNQTVKNILLRLNSETEHHVEILLAEMKKNKFTFEDSKK
;
A
#
# COMPACT_ATOMS: atom_id res chain seq x y z
N MET A 1 11.15 -7.36 -14.45
CA MET A 1 9.87 -6.68 -14.15
C MET A 1 9.11 -6.23 -15.41
N GLU A 2 9.74 -6.17 -16.59
CA GLU A 2 9.16 -5.48 -17.77
C GLU A 2 7.90 -6.12 -18.40
N ASN A 3 7.56 -7.38 -18.09
CA ASN A 3 6.44 -8.08 -18.75
C ASN A 3 5.29 -8.51 -17.83
N LYS A 4 5.28 -8.11 -16.54
CA LYS A 4 4.16 -8.47 -15.65
C LYS A 4 2.99 -7.50 -15.87
N PRO A 5 1.75 -8.00 -16.03
CA PRO A 5 0.55 -7.17 -15.94
C PRO A 5 0.57 -6.18 -14.78
N LEU A 6 0.15 -4.95 -15.02
CA LEU A 6 0.11 -3.91 -14.00
C LEU A 6 -0.77 -4.29 -12.80
N MET A 7 -1.92 -4.95 -13.03
CA MET A 7 -2.74 -5.45 -11.91
C MET A 7 -1.99 -6.46 -11.04
N ARG A 8 -1.05 -7.21 -11.62
CA ARG A 8 -0.17 -8.11 -10.86
C ARG A 8 0.86 -7.35 -10.05
N LEU A 9 1.32 -6.18 -10.53
CA LEU A 9 2.16 -5.31 -9.73
C LEU A 9 1.40 -4.70 -8.55
N PHE A 10 0.12 -4.36 -8.72
CA PHE A 10 -0.74 -3.95 -7.59
C PHE A 10 -0.89 -5.06 -6.57
N GLU A 11 -1.29 -6.26 -7.00
CA GLU A 11 -1.41 -7.42 -6.12
C GLU A 11 -0.12 -7.66 -5.33
N GLU A 12 1.04 -7.67 -6.00
CA GLU A 12 2.34 -7.86 -5.36
C GLU A 12 2.65 -6.71 -4.38
N ASN A 13 2.30 -5.47 -4.72
CA ASN A 13 2.49 -4.33 -3.84
C ASN A 13 1.61 -4.43 -2.57
N GLU A 14 0.33 -4.77 -2.70
CA GLU A 14 -0.57 -4.98 -1.55
C GLU A 14 -0.02 -6.06 -0.61
N LEU A 15 0.47 -7.18 -1.16
CA LEU A 15 1.10 -8.24 -0.37
C LEU A 15 2.39 -7.79 0.32
N ASN A 16 3.19 -6.94 -0.32
CA ASN A 16 4.39 -6.38 0.29
C ASN A 16 4.04 -5.42 1.44
N ILE A 17 3.03 -4.56 1.27
CA ILE A 17 2.54 -3.67 2.33
C ILE A 17 2.00 -4.51 3.50
N ALA A 18 1.19 -5.53 3.20
CA ALA A 18 0.70 -6.48 4.19
C ALA A 18 1.84 -7.10 5.03
N ALA A 19 2.91 -7.55 4.35
CA ALA A 19 4.06 -8.13 4.99
C ALA A 19 4.81 -7.13 5.87
N LEU A 20 4.95 -5.87 5.43
CA LEU A 20 5.54 -4.81 6.22
C LEU A 20 4.73 -4.54 7.49
N TYR A 21 3.41 -4.42 7.38
CA TYR A 21 2.52 -4.21 8.53
C TYR A 21 2.54 -5.40 9.48
N LEU A 22 2.60 -6.63 8.98
CA LEU A 22 2.77 -7.82 9.83
C LEU A 22 4.08 -7.75 10.63
N ILE A 23 5.18 -7.35 10.00
CA ILE A 23 6.48 -7.19 10.68
C ILE A 23 6.39 -6.12 11.77
N TYR A 24 5.70 -5.00 11.52
CA TYR A 24 5.44 -4.00 12.56
C TYR A 24 4.66 -4.59 13.73
N GLY A 25 3.61 -5.37 13.47
CA GLY A 25 2.84 -6.04 14.51
C GLY A 25 3.69 -7.00 15.35
N GLN A 26 4.60 -7.75 14.72
CA GLN A 26 5.51 -8.67 15.40
C GLN A 26 6.56 -7.95 16.26
N LYS A 27 7.11 -6.83 15.77
CA LYS A 27 8.15 -6.06 16.48
C LYS A 27 7.58 -5.14 17.57
N LEU A 28 6.35 -4.66 17.40
CA LEU A 28 5.67 -3.74 18.30
C LEU A 28 4.52 -4.47 19.00
N SER A 29 4.84 -5.38 19.92
CA SER A 29 3.85 -6.27 20.56
C SER A 29 2.63 -5.55 21.16
N GLN A 30 2.82 -4.37 21.77
CA GLN A 30 1.72 -3.54 22.31
C GLN A 30 0.78 -2.98 21.23
N LYS A 31 1.21 -2.96 19.97
CA LYS A 31 0.48 -2.48 18.79
C LYS A 31 0.18 -3.61 17.80
N HIS A 32 0.39 -4.87 18.20
CA HIS A 32 0.20 -6.04 17.35
C HIS A 32 -1.20 -6.07 16.72
N ALA A 33 -2.26 -5.89 17.52
CA ALA A 33 -3.63 -5.94 17.01
C ALA A 33 -3.91 -4.86 15.95
N PHE A 34 -3.37 -3.65 16.13
CA PHE A 34 -3.52 -2.55 15.19
C PHE A 34 -2.87 -2.88 13.84
N TRP A 35 -1.60 -3.26 13.87
CA TRP A 35 -0.85 -3.55 12.64
C TRP A 35 -1.30 -4.84 11.95
N ASN A 36 -1.69 -5.86 12.72
CA ASN A 36 -2.23 -7.09 12.16
C ASN A 36 -3.57 -6.85 11.46
N LYS A 37 -4.41 -5.93 11.97
CA LYS A 37 -5.65 -5.55 11.29
C LYS A 37 -5.36 -4.97 9.90
N LEU A 38 -4.50 -3.95 9.81
CA LEU A 38 -4.12 -3.35 8.52
C LEU A 38 -3.49 -4.39 7.58
N SER A 39 -2.61 -5.25 8.10
CA SER A 39 -2.02 -6.35 7.32
C SER A 39 -3.07 -7.29 6.70
N GLN A 40 -4.13 -7.64 7.44
CA GLN A 40 -5.21 -8.48 6.90
C GLN A 40 -6.07 -7.76 5.86
N GLU A 41 -6.26 -6.44 6.00
CA GLU A 41 -6.95 -5.60 5.02
C GLU A 41 -6.18 -5.61 3.69
N GLU A 42 -4.86 -5.40 3.70
CA GLU A 42 -4.03 -5.47 2.48
C GLU A 42 -4.00 -6.88 1.84
N ILE A 43 -4.02 -7.95 2.65
CA ILE A 43 -4.18 -9.31 2.12
C ILE A 43 -5.54 -9.48 1.43
N SER A 44 -6.59 -8.85 1.95
CA SER A 44 -7.91 -8.85 1.33
C SER A 44 -7.90 -8.10 -0.01
N HIS A 45 -7.21 -6.96 -0.08
CA HIS A 45 -7.02 -6.20 -1.31
C HIS A 45 -6.34 -7.04 -2.40
N ALA A 46 -5.20 -7.67 -2.08
CA ALA A 46 -4.50 -8.57 -2.98
C ALA A 46 -5.39 -9.72 -3.47
N LYS A 47 -6.17 -10.34 -2.57
CA LYS A 47 -7.11 -11.41 -2.92
C LYS A 47 -8.19 -10.93 -3.89
N ASN A 48 -8.74 -9.73 -3.69
CA ASN A 48 -9.75 -9.18 -4.59
C ASN A 48 -9.20 -8.95 -5.99
N ILE A 49 -7.94 -8.52 -6.11
CA ILE A 49 -7.26 -8.40 -7.41
C ILE A 49 -7.06 -9.78 -8.06
N SER A 50 -6.52 -10.75 -7.32
CA SER A 50 -6.17 -12.08 -7.84
C SER A 50 -7.37 -12.91 -8.33
N ARG A 51 -8.58 -12.65 -7.80
CA ARG A 51 -9.81 -13.38 -8.14
C ARG A 51 -10.36 -13.00 -9.51
N GLU A 52 -9.99 -11.83 -10.02
CA GLU A 52 -10.49 -11.33 -11.29
C GLU A 52 -9.58 -11.76 -12.43
N LYS A 53 -9.94 -12.87 -13.08
CA LYS A 53 -9.14 -13.53 -14.12
C LYS A 53 -8.81 -12.61 -15.30
N ASP A 54 -9.71 -11.67 -15.60
CA ASP A 54 -9.56 -10.72 -16.71
C ASP A 54 -8.84 -9.43 -16.29
N ALA A 55 -8.47 -9.26 -15.01
CA ALA A 55 -7.86 -8.03 -14.53
C ALA A 55 -6.49 -7.76 -15.14
N PHE A 56 -5.77 -8.81 -15.53
CA PHE A 56 -4.37 -8.72 -15.94
C PHE A 56 -4.17 -8.14 -17.36
N ASP A 57 -5.15 -8.26 -18.25
CA ASP A 57 -5.09 -7.66 -19.60
C ASP A 57 -5.96 -6.40 -19.71
N ALA A 58 -6.59 -5.98 -18.61
CA ALA A 58 -7.68 -5.03 -18.63
C ALA A 58 -7.30 -3.58 -18.31
N ILE A 59 -6.00 -3.23 -18.33
CA ILE A 59 -5.54 -1.85 -18.19
C ILE A 59 -4.76 -1.44 -19.44
N VAL A 60 -5.12 -0.29 -20.02
CA VAL A 60 -4.27 0.35 -21.02
C VAL A 60 -3.07 0.96 -20.29
N GLU A 61 -1.93 0.27 -20.36
CA GLU A 61 -0.72 0.67 -19.66
C GLU A 61 0.08 1.75 -20.40
N ASN A 62 0.75 2.62 -19.64
CA ASN A 62 1.81 3.47 -20.16
C ASN A 62 3.06 3.34 -19.27
N LYS A 63 4.25 3.66 -19.82
CA LYS A 63 5.53 3.52 -19.10
C LYS A 63 5.58 4.33 -17.81
N PHE A 64 4.86 5.45 -17.76
CA PHE A 64 4.80 6.34 -16.59
C PHE A 64 4.09 5.67 -15.41
N SER A 65 2.91 5.08 -15.66
CA SER A 65 2.07 4.49 -14.62
C SER A 65 2.73 3.25 -13.99
N ARG A 66 3.39 2.41 -14.80
CA ARG A 66 4.24 1.31 -14.33
C ARG A 66 5.42 1.80 -13.49
N GLY A 67 6.05 2.90 -13.89
CA GLY A 67 7.17 3.51 -13.16
C GLY A 67 6.77 3.93 -11.74
N VAL A 68 5.58 4.50 -11.59
CA VAL A 68 5.03 4.90 -10.27
C VAL A 68 4.83 3.70 -9.36
N VAL A 69 4.13 2.65 -9.82
CA VAL A 69 3.88 1.45 -9.01
C VAL A 69 5.20 0.77 -8.62
N SER A 70 6.14 0.68 -9.56
CA SER A 70 7.45 0.08 -9.30
C SER A 70 8.25 0.87 -8.27
N TYR A 71 8.18 2.20 -8.31
CA TYR A 71 8.85 3.07 -7.33
C TYR A 71 8.31 2.83 -5.92
N ILE A 72 6.99 2.80 -5.75
CA ILE A 72 6.35 2.56 -4.46
C ILE A 72 6.68 1.15 -3.95
N MET A 73 6.56 0.14 -4.79
CA MET A 73 6.89 -1.24 -4.44
C MET A 73 8.35 -1.40 -4.00
N ASN A 74 9.30 -0.78 -4.71
CA ASN A 74 10.70 -0.79 -4.32
C ASN A 74 10.92 -0.13 -2.96
N PHE A 75 10.25 1.01 -2.70
CA PHE A 75 10.30 1.66 -1.40
C PHE A 75 9.79 0.74 -0.28
N VAL A 76 8.64 0.07 -0.48
CA VAL A 76 8.10 -0.89 0.50
C VAL A 76 9.08 -2.04 0.76
N LEU A 77 9.68 -2.63 -0.28
CA LEU A 77 10.66 -3.70 -0.15
C LEU A 77 11.92 -3.25 0.62
N GLU A 78 12.38 -2.03 0.40
CA GLU A 78 13.49 -1.45 1.16
C GLU A 78 13.14 -1.29 2.65
N GLU A 79 11.94 -0.82 2.97
CA GLU A 79 11.47 -0.67 4.34
C GLU A 79 11.27 -2.02 5.04
N ILE A 80 10.82 -3.06 4.33
CA ILE A 80 10.81 -4.44 4.86
C ILE A 80 12.23 -4.87 5.23
N ARG A 81 13.20 -4.64 4.34
CA ARG A 81 14.60 -5.03 4.57
C ARG A 81 15.21 -4.29 5.77
N LYS A 82 14.97 -2.98 5.90
CA LYS A 82 15.40 -2.18 7.06
C LYS A 82 14.73 -2.66 8.33
N THR A 83 13.41 -2.74 8.33
CA THR A 83 12.61 -3.09 9.51
C THR A 83 12.98 -4.47 10.03
N LYS A 84 13.31 -5.45 9.18
CA LYS A 84 13.81 -6.76 9.64
C LYS A 84 15.10 -6.66 10.46
N LYS A 85 16.04 -5.80 10.05
CA LYS A 85 17.38 -5.65 10.65
C LYS A 85 17.40 -4.73 11.86
N GLU A 86 16.58 -3.68 11.85
CA GLU A 86 16.67 -2.58 12.79
C GLU A 86 15.54 -2.64 13.83
N LYS A 87 15.74 -1.95 14.96
CA LYS A 87 14.62 -1.65 15.87
C LYS A 87 13.79 -0.54 15.24
N ILE A 88 12.48 -0.62 15.40
CA ILE A 88 11.56 0.40 14.92
C ILE A 88 10.65 0.82 16.06
N THR A 89 10.39 2.12 16.16
CA THR A 89 9.40 2.68 17.06
C THR A 89 8.03 2.73 16.38
N HIS A 90 6.96 2.80 17.19
CA HIS A 90 5.62 2.95 16.63
C HIS A 90 5.45 4.23 15.82
N LYS A 91 6.12 5.32 16.24
CA LYS A 91 6.11 6.60 15.52
C LYS A 91 6.71 6.43 14.11
N GLU A 92 7.90 5.83 14.00
CA GLU A 92 8.55 5.58 12.70
C GLU A 92 7.69 4.69 11.80
N ALA A 93 7.12 3.61 12.34
CA ALA A 93 6.24 2.73 11.60
C ALA A 93 5.00 3.47 11.05
N LEU A 94 4.37 4.34 11.84
CA LEU A 94 3.25 5.17 11.40
C LEU A 94 3.65 6.19 10.33
N HIS A 95 4.83 6.82 10.46
CA HIS A 95 5.33 7.73 9.44
C HIS A 95 5.56 7.01 8.11
N THR A 96 6.22 5.85 8.15
CA THR A 96 6.48 5.05 6.95
C THR A 96 5.17 4.57 6.31
N ALA A 97 4.22 4.06 7.10
CA ALA A 97 2.91 3.64 6.61
C ALA A 97 2.16 4.81 5.94
N LEU A 98 2.05 5.96 6.60
CA LEU A 98 1.40 7.14 6.01
C LEU A 98 2.07 7.59 4.71
N ARG A 99 3.40 7.53 4.64
CA ARG A 99 4.13 7.86 3.42
C ARG A 99 3.78 6.91 2.28
N ILE A 100 3.64 5.61 2.56
CA ILE A 100 3.23 4.59 1.58
C ILE A 100 1.82 4.90 1.08
N GLU A 101 0.84 4.98 1.99
CA GLU A 101 -0.57 5.19 1.62
C GLU A 101 -0.77 6.52 0.87
N ARG A 102 -0.18 7.62 1.37
CA ARG A 102 -0.26 8.91 0.68
C ARG A 102 0.41 8.90 -0.68
N SER A 103 1.51 8.17 -0.85
CA SER A 103 2.17 8.06 -2.17
C SER A 103 1.26 7.37 -3.20
N MET A 104 0.42 6.43 -2.78
CA MET A 104 -0.58 5.80 -3.64
C MET A 104 -1.69 6.79 -4.04
N LEU A 105 -2.12 7.66 -3.12
CA LEU A 105 -3.16 8.67 -3.38
C LEU A 105 -2.65 9.90 -4.16
N GLU A 106 -1.53 10.50 -3.77
CA GLU A 106 -1.01 11.76 -4.33
C GLU A 106 -0.58 11.61 -5.78
N LYS A 107 -0.09 10.43 -6.15
CA LYS A 107 0.23 10.12 -7.55
C LYS A 107 -1.03 9.93 -8.37
N LYS A 108 -2.22 9.97 -7.77
CA LYS A 108 -3.49 9.54 -8.37
C LYS A 108 -3.31 8.16 -9.00
N CYS A 109 -2.64 7.26 -8.27
CA CYS A 109 -2.18 5.99 -8.83
C CYS A 109 -3.35 5.32 -9.55
N PHE A 110 -4.48 5.23 -8.88
CA PHE A 110 -5.70 4.60 -9.39
C PHE A 110 -6.40 5.37 -10.53
N ASP A 111 -6.33 6.70 -10.59
CA ASP A 111 -6.95 7.50 -11.67
C ASP A 111 -6.13 7.52 -12.96
N MET A 112 -4.81 7.25 -12.88
CA MET A 112 -3.93 7.25 -14.05
C MET A 112 -4.16 6.04 -14.98
N PHE A 113 -4.93 5.05 -14.53
CA PHE A 113 -5.23 3.87 -15.32
C PHE A 113 -6.54 4.03 -16.06
N THR A 114 -6.54 3.63 -17.32
CA THR A 114 -7.77 3.49 -18.10
C THR A 114 -8.19 2.02 -18.06
N PRO A 115 -9.12 1.63 -17.18
CA PRO A 115 -9.64 0.28 -17.16
C PRO A 115 -10.45 0.03 -18.44
N THR A 116 -10.26 -1.15 -19.03
CA THR A 116 -10.96 -1.58 -20.26
C THR A 116 -12.30 -2.23 -19.96
N ASN A 117 -12.59 -2.56 -18.69
CA ASN A 117 -13.86 -3.13 -18.25
C ASN A 117 -14.31 -2.56 -16.89
N GLN A 118 -15.60 -2.72 -16.60
CA GLN A 118 -16.21 -2.18 -15.39
C GLN A 118 -15.71 -2.87 -14.10
N THR A 119 -15.35 -4.15 -14.19
CA THR A 119 -14.85 -4.93 -13.06
C THR A 119 -13.55 -4.33 -12.51
N VAL A 120 -12.55 -4.11 -13.37
CA VAL A 120 -11.27 -3.51 -12.99
C VAL A 120 -11.46 -2.06 -12.53
N LYS A 121 -12.37 -1.31 -13.17
CA LYS A 121 -12.72 0.03 -12.68
C LYS A 121 -13.22 0.00 -11.23
N ASN A 122 -14.10 -0.94 -10.90
CA ASN A 122 -14.62 -1.08 -9.53
C ASN A 122 -13.52 -1.50 -8.54
N ILE A 123 -12.59 -2.37 -8.94
CA ILE A 123 -11.43 -2.73 -8.11
C ILE A 123 -10.58 -1.50 -7.80
N LEU A 124 -10.21 -0.71 -8.83
CA LEU A 124 -9.37 0.47 -8.65
C LEU A 124 -10.05 1.54 -7.78
N LEU A 125 -11.34 1.77 -7.96
CA LEU A 125 -12.13 2.68 -7.12
C LEU A 125 -12.18 2.21 -5.67
N ARG A 126 -12.36 0.90 -5.46
CA ARG A 126 -12.39 0.30 -4.13
C ARG A 126 -11.02 0.43 -3.45
N LEU A 127 -9.93 0.09 -4.14
CA LEU A 127 -8.56 0.24 -3.62
C LEU A 127 -8.30 1.69 -3.22
N ASN A 128 -8.65 2.66 -4.05
CA ASN A 128 -8.50 4.07 -3.71
C ASN A 128 -9.24 4.43 -2.40
N SER A 129 -10.50 4.01 -2.27
CA SER A 129 -11.30 4.29 -1.07
C SER A 129 -10.78 3.57 0.18
N GLU A 130 -10.30 2.34 0.05
CA GLU A 130 -9.72 1.57 1.17
C GLU A 130 -8.35 2.17 1.60
N THR A 131 -7.51 2.62 0.65
CA THR A 131 -6.28 3.38 0.92
C THR A 131 -6.55 4.71 1.64
N GLU A 132 -7.58 5.46 1.22
CA GLU A 132 -8.02 6.68 1.93
C GLU A 132 -8.40 6.37 3.38
N HIS A 133 -9.14 5.28 3.61
CA HIS A 133 -9.51 4.82 4.94
C HIS A 133 -8.27 4.46 5.79
N HIS A 134 -7.26 3.82 5.20
CA HIS A 134 -6.01 3.52 5.90
C HIS A 134 -5.30 4.81 6.34
N VAL A 135 -5.25 5.84 5.49
CA VAL A 135 -4.69 7.16 5.88
C VAL A 135 -5.42 7.73 7.09
N GLU A 136 -6.76 7.67 7.11
CA GLU A 136 -7.56 8.15 8.25
C GLU A 136 -7.24 7.37 9.54
N ILE A 137 -7.19 6.05 9.48
CA ILE A 137 -6.85 5.18 10.61
C ILE A 137 -5.45 5.52 11.15
N LEU A 138 -4.46 5.66 10.25
CA LEU A 138 -3.08 5.94 10.62
C LEU A 138 -2.93 7.32 11.24
N LEU A 139 -3.61 8.35 10.71
CA LEU A 139 -3.64 9.69 11.28
C LEU A 139 -4.33 9.72 12.66
N ALA A 140 -5.42 8.97 12.82
CA ALA A 140 -6.10 8.84 14.10
C ALA A 140 -5.19 8.19 15.15
N GLU A 141 -4.44 7.14 14.78
CA GLU A 141 -3.47 6.51 15.68
C GLU A 141 -2.29 7.46 15.98
N MET A 142 -1.77 8.22 15.02
CA MET A 142 -0.77 9.26 15.30
C MET A 142 -1.27 10.28 16.32
N LYS A 143 -2.50 10.80 16.12
CA LYS A 143 -3.12 11.76 17.04
C LYS A 143 -3.29 11.18 18.45
N LYS A 144 -3.76 9.94 18.56
CA LYS A 144 -3.93 9.23 19.83
C LYS A 144 -2.63 9.10 20.61
N ASN A 145 -1.51 8.88 19.91
CA ASN A 145 -0.19 8.77 20.52
C ASN A 145 0.56 10.14 20.60
N LYS A 146 -0.10 11.26 20.23
CA LYS A 146 0.47 12.62 20.19
C LYS A 146 1.73 12.74 19.32
N PHE A 147 1.79 11.97 18.23
CA PHE A 147 2.86 12.08 17.25
C PHE A 147 2.50 13.14 16.21
N THR A 148 3.48 13.95 15.81
CA THR A 148 3.35 14.88 14.69
C THR A 148 3.73 14.18 13.38
N PHE A 149 2.91 14.35 12.33
CA PHE A 149 3.28 13.96 10.98
C PHE A 149 3.78 15.19 10.23
N GLU A 150 5.08 15.25 9.97
CA GLU A 150 5.66 16.25 9.07
C GLU A 150 5.93 15.55 7.75
N ASP A 151 5.14 15.86 6.72
CA ASP A 151 5.45 15.41 5.36
C ASP A 151 6.82 15.98 5.01
N SER A 152 7.80 15.10 4.90
CA SER A 152 9.13 15.47 4.45
C SER A 152 9.05 15.79 2.95
N LYS A 153 8.55 16.97 2.60
CA LYS A 153 8.76 17.55 1.28
C LYS A 153 10.26 17.84 1.15
N LYS A 154 11.00 16.88 0.60
CA LYS A 154 12.33 17.09 0.02
C LYS A 154 12.32 16.52 -1.38
#